data_AF-A0A426Y4D1-F1
#
_entry.id   AF-A0A426Y4D1-F1
#
_cell.length_a   1.000
_cell.length_b   1.000
_cell.length_c   1.000
_cell.angle_alpha   90.00
_cell.angle_beta   90.00
_cell.angle_gamma   90.00
#
_symmetry.space_group_name_H-M   'P 1'
#
loop_
_entity.id
_entity.type
_entity.pdbx_description
1 polymer ?
#
loop_
_entity_poly.entity_id
_entity_poly.type
_entity_poly.pdbx_seq_one_letter_code
_entity_poly.pdbx_strand_id
1 'polypeptide(L)'
;MRATDVMIAGKVGVVCGYGDVGKGCAAALKQAGARVIVTEIDPICALQALMEGIPVLTLEDVVSEVDIFVTTTGNKDIIMVEHMKKMKNNAIVCNIGHFDNEIDMHGLETYPGIKRITIKPQTDRWVFPETNTGIIVLAEGRLMNLGCATGHPSFVMSCSFTNQV
;
A
#
# COMPACT_ATOMS: atom_id res chain seq x y z
N MET A 1 -4.23 8.33 -7.05
CA MET A 1 -4.73 9.49 -7.82
C MET A 1 -5.86 10.17 -7.07
N ARG A 2 -7.13 9.71 -7.13
CA ARG A 2 -8.26 10.42 -6.47
C ARG A 2 -8.07 10.80 -5.00
N ALA A 3 -7.41 9.96 -4.20
CA ALA A 3 -7.21 10.20 -2.77
C ALA A 3 -6.15 11.28 -2.47
N THR A 4 -5.07 11.35 -3.24
CA THR A 4 -3.87 12.12 -2.87
C THR A 4 -3.39 13.08 -3.94
N ASP A 5 -3.85 12.91 -5.17
CA ASP A 5 -3.43 13.64 -6.37
C ASP A 5 -1.90 13.65 -6.59
N VAL A 6 -1.20 12.71 -5.93
CA VAL A 6 0.26 12.59 -5.98
C VAL A 6 0.70 12.13 -7.37
N MET A 7 1.79 12.72 -7.87
CA MET A 7 2.49 12.21 -9.05
C MET A 7 3.19 10.90 -8.69
N ILE A 8 2.85 9.83 -9.42
CA ILE A 8 3.44 8.49 -9.24
C ILE A 8 4.82 8.39 -9.92
N ALA A 9 4.97 9.02 -11.09
CA ALA A 9 6.22 9.01 -11.83
C ALA A 9 7.38 9.57 -10.99
N GLY A 10 8.53 8.89 -11.02
CA GLY A 10 9.73 9.26 -10.27
C GLY A 10 9.68 8.99 -8.76
N LYS A 11 8.57 8.46 -8.24
CA LYS A 11 8.46 8.01 -6.84
C LYS A 11 8.96 6.58 -6.68
N VAL A 12 9.27 6.21 -5.45
CA VAL A 12 9.56 4.83 -5.07
C VAL A 12 8.29 4.23 -4.47
N GLY A 13 7.81 3.13 -5.03
CA GLY A 13 6.65 2.39 -4.51
C GLY A 13 7.06 0.99 -4.06
N VAL A 14 6.65 0.58 -2.86
CA VAL A 14 6.78 -0.82 -2.42
C VAL A 14 5.44 -1.53 -2.49
N VAL A 15 5.45 -2.73 -3.07
CA VAL A 15 4.32 -3.65 -3.12
C VAL A 15 4.66 -4.84 -2.23
N CYS A 16 3.90 -5.04 -1.16
CA CYS A 16 4.08 -6.19 -0.28
C CYS A 16 3.21 -7.33 -0.79
N GLY A 17 3.84 -8.41 -1.25
CA GLY A 17 3.20 -9.51 -1.98
C GLY A 17 3.25 -9.32 -3.50
N TYR A 18 3.41 -10.44 -4.21
CA TYR A 18 3.53 -10.53 -5.67
C TYR A 18 2.74 -11.73 -6.24
N GLY A 19 1.63 -12.06 -5.58
CA GLY A 19 0.53 -12.84 -6.16
C GLY A 19 -0.18 -12.06 -7.28
N ASP A 20 -1.39 -12.49 -7.68
CA ASP A 20 -2.09 -11.86 -8.82
C ASP A 20 -2.40 -10.38 -8.60
N VAL A 21 -2.83 -10.01 -7.39
CA VAL A 21 -3.07 -8.61 -7.01
C VAL A 21 -1.75 -7.81 -6.99
N GLY A 22 -0.70 -8.37 -6.39
CA GLY A 22 0.62 -7.76 -6.33
C GLY A 22 1.25 -7.51 -7.70
N LYS A 23 1.13 -8.48 -8.63
CA LYS A 23 1.56 -8.33 -10.03
C LYS A 23 0.85 -7.17 -10.72
N GLY A 24 -0.48 -7.09 -10.58
CA GLY A 24 -1.26 -5.98 -11.14
C GLY A 24 -0.85 -4.62 -10.55
N CYS A 25 -0.63 -4.55 -9.23
CA CYS A 25 -0.20 -3.33 -8.56
C CYS A 25 1.20 -2.87 -8.99
N ALA A 26 2.16 -3.80 -9.03
CA ALA A 26 3.52 -3.54 -9.46
C ALA A 26 3.58 -3.10 -10.93
N ALA A 27 2.84 -3.76 -11.81
CA ALA A 27 2.73 -3.38 -13.21
C ALA A 27 2.16 -1.96 -13.37
N ALA A 28 1.08 -1.62 -12.66
CA ALA A 28 0.47 -0.30 -12.72
C ALA A 28 1.42 0.81 -12.22
N LEU A 29 2.13 0.59 -11.11
CA LEU A 29 3.10 1.55 -10.59
C LEU A 29 4.29 1.73 -11.56
N LYS A 30 4.83 0.63 -12.08
CA LYS A 30 5.96 0.64 -13.02
C LYS A 30 5.59 1.35 -14.33
N GLN A 31 4.42 1.06 -14.88
CA GLN A 31 3.91 1.71 -16.09
C GLN A 31 3.63 3.21 -15.87
N ALA A 32 3.26 3.60 -14.65
CA ALA A 32 3.13 5.01 -14.25
C ALA A 32 4.48 5.70 -13.99
N GLY A 33 5.62 5.01 -14.19
CA GLY A 33 6.96 5.58 -14.07
C GLY A 33 7.53 5.58 -12.65
N ALA A 34 6.96 4.83 -11.71
CA ALA A 34 7.55 4.65 -10.39
C ALA A 34 8.70 3.63 -10.41
N ARG A 35 9.66 3.80 -9.51
CA ARG A 35 10.63 2.75 -9.15
C ARG A 35 9.93 1.80 -8.17
N VAL A 36 9.61 0.60 -8.64
CA VAL A 36 8.88 -0.39 -7.85
C VAL A 36 9.86 -1.29 -7.10
N ILE A 37 9.53 -1.63 -5.86
CA ILE A 37 10.19 -2.64 -5.03
C ILE A 37 9.10 -3.63 -4.59
N VAL A 38 9.45 -4.91 -4.49
CA VAL A 38 8.55 -5.96 -3.99
C VAL A 38 9.09 -6.55 -2.71
N THR A 39 8.22 -6.87 -1.77
CA THR A 39 8.54 -7.79 -0.66
C THR A 39 7.77 -9.09 -0.87
N GLU A 40 8.44 -10.23 -0.67
CA GLU A 40 7.81 -11.54 -0.87
C GLU A 40 8.37 -12.59 0.08
N ILE A 41 7.50 -13.52 0.47
CA ILE A 41 7.84 -14.71 1.24
C ILE A 41 7.97 -15.94 0.34
N ASP A 42 7.27 -15.96 -0.80
CA ASP A 42 7.31 -17.09 -1.73
C ASP A 42 8.46 -16.91 -2.74
N PRO A 43 9.44 -17.84 -2.79
CA PRO A 43 10.60 -17.72 -3.69
C PRO A 43 10.22 -17.74 -5.17
N ILE A 44 9.10 -18.36 -5.56
CA ILE A 44 8.63 -18.40 -6.95
C ILE A 44 8.12 -17.01 -7.34
N CYS A 45 7.26 -16.41 -6.52
CA CYS A 45 6.75 -15.06 -6.75
C CYS A 45 7.88 -14.02 -6.72
N ALA A 46 8.83 -14.15 -5.78
CA ALA A 46 10.01 -13.31 -5.73
C ALA A 46 10.86 -13.41 -7.02
N LEU A 47 11.11 -14.63 -7.51
CA LEU A 47 11.85 -14.82 -8.76
C LEU A 47 11.11 -14.21 -9.96
N GLN A 48 9.77 -14.33 -10.01
CA GLN A 48 8.96 -13.67 -11.05
C GLN A 48 9.12 -12.15 -11.03
N ALA A 49 9.10 -11.52 -9.86
CA ALA A 49 9.33 -10.07 -9.73
C ALA A 49 10.72 -9.66 -10.26
N LEU A 50 11.75 -10.43 -9.92
CA LEU A 50 13.12 -10.19 -10.41
C LEU A 50 13.23 -10.34 -11.93
N MET A 51 12.54 -11.32 -12.53
CA MET A 51 12.48 -11.50 -13.99
C MET A 51 11.80 -10.32 -14.69
N GLU A 52 10.88 -9.63 -14.02
CA GLU A 52 10.30 -8.37 -14.49
C GLU A 52 11.20 -7.15 -14.20
N GLY A 53 12.40 -7.34 -13.69
CA GLY A 53 13.34 -6.26 -13.35
C GLY A 53 12.91 -5.46 -12.13
N ILE A 54 12.14 -6.05 -11.22
CA ILE A 54 11.68 -5.43 -9.98
C ILE A 54 12.51 -6.02 -8.83
N PRO A 55 13.27 -5.19 -8.08
CA PRO A 55 14.04 -5.66 -6.94
C PRO A 55 13.13 -6.23 -5.84
N VAL A 56 13.57 -7.33 -5.23
CA VAL A 56 12.92 -7.95 -4.08
C VAL A 56 13.77 -7.70 -2.84
N LEU A 57 13.19 -7.02 -1.85
CA LEU A 57 13.84 -6.63 -0.60
C LEU A 57 12.90 -6.88 0.58
N THR A 58 13.43 -6.79 1.81
CA THR A 58 12.58 -6.76 3.00
C THR A 58 11.98 -5.37 3.19
N LEU A 59 10.89 -5.26 3.95
CA LEU A 59 10.26 -3.95 4.21
C LEU A 59 11.21 -3.06 5.02
N GLU A 60 11.93 -3.66 5.96
CA GLU A 60 12.87 -3.04 6.87
C GLU A 60 14.01 -2.34 6.12
N ASP A 61 14.45 -2.91 5.00
CA ASP A 61 15.53 -2.34 4.17
C ASP A 61 15.14 -1.05 3.45
N VAL A 62 13.83 -0.80 3.25
CA VAL A 62 13.35 0.26 2.34
C VAL A 62 12.38 1.25 2.98
N VAL A 63 11.92 0.99 4.22
CA VAL A 63 10.83 1.72 4.88
C VAL A 63 11.03 3.24 4.95
N SER A 64 12.28 3.73 5.06
CA SER A 64 12.57 5.17 5.14
C SER A 64 12.68 5.87 3.78
N GLU A 65 12.82 5.12 2.68
CA GLU A 65 13.06 5.68 1.34
C GLU A 65 11.80 5.74 0.48
N VAL A 66 10.83 4.87 0.75
CA VAL A 66 9.64 4.65 -0.09
C VAL A 66 8.57 5.73 0.08
N ASP A 67 7.95 6.15 -1.03
CA ASP A 67 6.85 7.12 -1.07
C ASP A 67 5.47 6.49 -0.91
N ILE A 68 5.28 5.31 -1.49
CA ILE A 68 3.97 4.66 -1.62
C ILE A 68 4.12 3.20 -1.17
N PHE A 69 3.34 2.80 -0.17
CA PHE A 69 3.27 1.45 0.35
C PHE A 69 1.92 0.84 0.00
N VAL A 70 1.95 -0.31 -0.66
CA VAL A 70 0.76 -1.05 -1.06
C VAL A 70 0.86 -2.48 -0.51
N THR A 71 -0.05 -2.88 0.38
CA THR A 71 -0.15 -4.26 0.85
C THR A 71 -1.13 -5.07 -0.02
N THR A 72 -0.70 -6.24 -0.47
CA THR A 72 -1.42 -7.10 -1.43
C THR A 72 -1.39 -8.58 -1.04
N THR A 73 -1.11 -8.87 0.23
CA THR A 73 -0.71 -10.22 0.66
C THR A 73 -1.88 -11.13 1.00
N GLY A 74 -3.02 -10.56 1.42
CA GLY A 74 -4.11 -11.30 2.06
C GLY A 74 -3.73 -11.84 3.44
N ASN A 75 -2.60 -11.39 4.01
CA ASN A 75 -2.07 -11.80 5.30
C ASN A 75 -2.02 -10.60 6.25
N LYS A 76 -1.79 -10.84 7.54
CA LYS A 76 -1.79 -9.82 8.58
C LYS A 76 -0.39 -9.35 8.97
N ASP A 77 -0.32 -8.24 9.70
CA ASP A 77 0.89 -7.76 10.36
C ASP A 77 2.04 -7.45 9.38
N ILE A 78 1.70 -6.93 8.19
CA ILE A 78 2.67 -6.62 7.13
C ILE A 78 3.34 -5.27 7.38
N ILE A 79 2.53 -4.23 7.64
CA ILE A 79 3.01 -2.89 7.97
C ILE A 79 2.61 -2.56 9.40
N MET A 80 3.54 -2.77 10.33
CA MET A 80 3.37 -2.47 11.75
C MET A 80 3.53 -0.97 12.03
N VAL A 81 3.02 -0.51 13.18
CA VAL A 81 3.22 0.88 13.62
C VAL A 81 4.70 1.28 13.73
N GLU A 82 5.56 0.33 14.09
CA GLU A 82 7.03 0.50 14.12
C GLU A 82 7.64 0.76 12.73
N HIS A 83 7.02 0.24 11.67
CA HIS A 83 7.40 0.55 10.29
C HIS A 83 6.91 1.95 9.92
N MET A 84 5.64 2.26 10.23
CA MET A 84 5.01 3.54 9.93
C MET A 84 5.75 4.73 10.54
N LYS A 85 6.28 4.59 11.76
CA LYS A 85 7.09 5.62 12.43
C LYS A 85 8.40 5.96 11.70
N LYS A 86 8.95 5.01 10.94
CA LYS A 86 10.21 5.17 10.18
C LYS A 86 9.99 5.71 8.77
N MET A 87 8.74 5.82 8.33
CA MET A 87 8.41 6.35 7.01
C MET A 87 8.71 7.83 6.90
N LYS A 88 9.02 8.28 5.68
CA LYS A 88 9.20 9.71 5.41
C LYS A 88 7.89 10.49 5.57
N ASN A 89 8.03 11.79 5.82
CA ASN A 89 6.87 12.68 5.92
C ASN A 89 6.03 12.63 4.63
N ASN A 90 4.73 12.48 4.82
CA ASN A 90 3.68 12.31 3.84
C ASN A 90 3.81 11.07 2.95
N ALA A 91 4.54 10.03 3.38
CA ALA A 91 4.46 8.71 2.74
C ALA A 91 3.01 8.20 2.75
N ILE A 92 2.61 7.54 1.68
CA ILE A 92 1.26 7.03 1.48
C ILE A 92 1.25 5.55 1.81
N VAL A 93 0.33 5.13 2.67
CA VAL A 93 0.13 3.73 3.08
C VAL A 93 -1.27 3.30 2.71
N CYS A 94 -1.40 2.21 1.95
CA CYS A 94 -2.70 1.68 1.55
C CYS A 94 -2.69 0.16 1.43
N ASN A 95 -3.88 -0.41 1.59
CA ASN A 95 -4.14 -1.83 1.45
C ASN A 95 -5.08 -2.09 0.29
N ILE A 96 -4.80 -3.09 -0.52
CA ILE A 96 -5.68 -3.59 -1.60
C ILE A 96 -5.84 -5.12 -1.54
N GLY A 97 -5.29 -5.77 -0.51
CA GLY A 97 -5.45 -7.19 -0.25
C GLY A 97 -6.75 -7.48 0.50
N HIS A 98 -6.70 -8.04 1.70
CA HIS A 98 -7.91 -8.40 2.44
C HIS A 98 -8.02 -7.70 3.80
N PHE A 99 -9.25 -7.41 4.22
CA PHE A 99 -9.59 -6.76 5.50
C PHE A 99 -8.82 -5.46 5.78
N ASP A 100 -8.55 -5.17 7.05
CA ASP A 100 -7.88 -3.98 7.60
C ASP A 100 -6.66 -4.35 8.47
N ASN A 101 -6.19 -5.59 8.42
CA ASN A 101 -5.15 -6.11 9.29
C ASN A 101 -3.80 -6.40 8.60
N GLU A 102 -3.67 -6.13 7.30
CA GLU A 102 -2.34 -6.08 6.66
C GLU A 102 -1.54 -4.90 7.20
N ILE A 103 -2.22 -3.80 7.51
CA ILE A 103 -1.68 -2.60 8.15
C ILE A 103 -2.13 -2.63 9.60
N ASP A 104 -1.22 -2.35 10.53
CA ASP A 104 -1.51 -2.25 11.96
C ASP A 104 -2.26 -0.95 12.30
N MET A 105 -3.53 -0.88 11.87
CA MET A 105 -4.40 0.27 12.12
C MET A 105 -4.72 0.42 13.60
N HIS A 106 -4.90 -0.69 14.32
CA HIS A 106 -5.15 -0.66 15.76
C HIS A 106 -3.95 -0.07 16.53
N GLY A 107 -2.74 -0.52 16.21
CA GLY A 107 -1.51 0.03 16.78
C GLY A 107 -1.33 1.51 16.43
N LEU A 108 -1.71 1.94 15.23
CA LEU A 108 -1.70 3.35 14.83
C LEU A 108 -2.73 4.20 15.59
N GLU A 109 -3.97 3.72 15.71
CA GLU A 109 -5.07 4.41 16.39
C GLU A 109 -4.85 4.57 17.89
N THR A 110 -4.24 3.56 18.51
CA THR A 110 -3.93 3.54 19.94
C THR A 110 -2.57 4.14 20.28
N TYR A 111 -1.81 4.61 19.28
CA TYR A 111 -0.47 5.13 19.48
C TYR A 111 -0.49 6.40 20.36
N PRO A 112 0.26 6.43 21.48
CA PRO A 112 0.22 7.56 22.41
C PRO A 112 0.55 8.89 21.74
N GLY A 113 -0.38 9.85 21.79
CA GLY A 113 -0.20 11.20 21.27
C GLY A 113 -0.29 11.34 19.75
N ILE A 114 -0.68 10.27 19.03
CA ILE A 114 -0.94 10.33 17.59
C ILE A 114 -2.07 11.31 17.28
N LYS A 115 -1.94 12.05 16.17
CA LYS A 115 -2.99 12.95 15.70
C LYS A 115 -3.48 12.53 14.32
N ARG A 116 -4.75 12.18 14.22
CA ARG A 116 -5.46 11.97 12.96
C ARG A 116 -6.00 13.30 12.44
N ILE A 117 -5.69 13.62 11.19
CA ILE A 117 -6.19 14.78 10.46
C ILE A 117 -6.85 14.27 9.19
N THR A 118 -8.18 14.24 9.17
CA THR A 118 -8.93 13.85 7.97
C THR A 118 -8.82 14.96 6.92
N ILE A 119 -8.20 14.65 5.78
CA ILE A 119 -8.03 15.59 4.67
C ILE A 119 -9.32 15.66 3.85
N LYS A 120 -9.87 14.48 3.55
CA LYS A 120 -11.16 14.26 2.88
C LYS A 120 -11.62 12.82 3.19
N PRO A 121 -12.86 12.43 2.85
CA PRO A 121 -13.34 11.07 3.10
C PRO A 121 -12.34 10.02 2.58
N GLN A 122 -12.01 9.05 3.44
CA GLN A 122 -11.05 7.95 3.19
C GLN A 122 -9.60 8.39 2.94
N THR A 123 -9.23 9.63 3.29
CA THR A 123 -7.84 10.11 3.23
C THR A 123 -7.49 10.80 4.54
N ASP A 124 -6.71 10.11 5.37
CA ASP A 124 -6.34 10.57 6.70
C ASP A 124 -4.83 10.74 6.83
N ARG A 125 -4.40 11.88 7.37
CA ARG A 125 -3.01 12.10 7.73
C ARG A 125 -2.80 11.82 9.22
N TRP A 126 -1.90 10.91 9.55
CA TRP A 126 -1.55 10.53 10.92
C TRP A 126 -0.19 11.10 11.28
N VAL A 127 -0.13 11.93 12.33
CA VAL A 127 1.08 12.64 12.75
C VAL A 127 1.64 12.04 14.03
N PHE A 128 2.89 11.57 13.98
CA PHE A 128 3.61 11.01 15.12
C PHE A 128 4.17 12.14 15.99
N PRO A 129 3.99 12.09 17.33
CA PRO A 129 4.42 13.16 18.22
C PRO A 129 5.94 13.28 18.34
N GLU A 130 6.70 12.21 18.16
CA GLU A 130 8.16 12.22 18.37
C GLU A 130 8.91 12.88 17.22
N THR A 131 8.44 12.68 15.98
CA THR A 131 9.08 13.21 14.78
C THR A 131 8.39 14.47 14.25
N ASN A 132 7.14 14.71 14.68
CA ASN A 132 6.24 15.72 14.11
C ASN A 132 6.05 15.57 12.59
N THR A 133 6.38 14.40 12.05
CA THR A 133 6.09 13.99 10.67
C THR A 133 4.82 13.14 10.66
N GLY A 134 4.19 13.02 9.50
CA GLY A 134 3.01 12.18 9.38
C GLY A 134 2.97 11.37 8.12
N ILE A 135 2.15 10.32 8.12
CA ILE A 135 1.86 9.47 6.96
C ILE A 135 0.43 9.68 6.50
N ILE A 136 0.14 9.37 5.25
CA ILE A 136 -1.20 9.42 4.67
C ILE A 136 -1.72 7.99 4.56
N VAL A 137 -2.76 7.67 5.32
CA VAL A 137 -3.42 6.36 5.27
C VAL A 137 -4.68 6.48 4.42
N LEU A 138 -4.85 5.53 3.51
CA LEU A 138 -6.02 5.47 2.62
C LEU A 138 -7.05 4.48 3.15
N ALA A 139 -8.33 4.88 3.11
CA ALA A 139 -9.48 4.06 3.48
C ALA A 139 -9.35 3.35 4.84
N GLU A 140 -8.67 3.97 5.80
CA GLU A 140 -8.47 3.41 7.15
C GLU A 140 -7.89 1.97 7.12
N GLY A 141 -6.97 1.71 6.18
CA GLY A 141 -6.32 0.40 6.02
C GLY A 141 -7.19 -0.66 5.33
N ARG A 142 -8.41 -0.32 4.91
CA ARG A 142 -9.28 -1.19 4.10
C ARG A 142 -8.96 -1.06 2.61
N LEU A 143 -9.66 -1.87 1.81
CA LEU A 143 -9.59 -1.92 0.35
C LEU A 143 -9.61 -0.53 -0.32
N MET A 144 -8.43 -0.01 -0.66
CA MET A 144 -8.25 1.36 -1.13
C MET A 144 -8.88 1.62 -2.50
N ASN A 145 -8.94 0.62 -3.37
CA ASN A 145 -9.48 0.76 -4.73
C ASN A 145 -11.00 0.94 -4.71
N LEU A 146 -11.70 0.27 -3.79
CA LEU A 146 -13.13 0.46 -3.55
C LEU A 146 -13.37 1.71 -2.69
N GLY A 147 -12.61 1.89 -1.60
CA GLY A 147 -12.82 2.96 -0.63
C GLY A 147 -12.49 4.36 -1.15
N CYS A 148 -11.45 4.50 -1.98
CA CYS A 148 -10.99 5.79 -2.52
C CYS A 148 -11.37 6.00 -3.99
N ALA A 149 -11.96 5.01 -4.66
CA ALA A 149 -12.37 5.10 -6.05
C ALA A 149 -13.65 4.29 -6.31
N THR A 150 -13.65 3.41 -7.30
CA THR A 150 -14.85 2.65 -7.73
C THR A 150 -14.54 1.17 -7.97
N GLY A 151 -13.45 0.66 -7.42
CA GLY A 151 -13.00 -0.72 -7.63
C GLY A 151 -12.63 -1.01 -9.09
N HIS A 152 -12.76 -2.29 -9.47
CA HIS A 152 -12.47 -2.75 -10.81
C HIS A 152 -13.54 -2.32 -11.84
N PRO A 153 -13.17 -2.07 -13.11
CA PRO A 153 -14.13 -1.67 -14.14
C PRO A 153 -15.12 -2.79 -14.49
N SER A 154 -16.29 -2.42 -15.02
CA SER A 154 -17.40 -3.36 -15.26
C SER A 154 -17.01 -4.55 -16.15
N PHE A 155 -16.13 -4.36 -17.13
CA PHE A 155 -15.73 -5.43 -18.05
C PHE A 155 -15.01 -6.58 -17.34
N VAL A 156 -14.07 -6.30 -16.44
CA VAL A 156 -13.40 -7.37 -15.67
C VAL A 156 -14.33 -7.97 -14.62
N MET A 157 -15.21 -7.17 -14.02
CA MET A 157 -16.21 -7.69 -13.08
C MET A 157 -17.25 -8.58 -13.77
N SER A 158 -17.54 -8.37 -15.06
CA SER A 158 -18.39 -9.25 -15.85
C SER A 158 -17.82 -10.67 -15.88
N CYS A 159 -16.51 -10.84 -16.07
CA CYS A 159 -15.88 -12.16 -16.07
C CYS A 159 -16.07 -12.87 -14.71
N SER A 160 -15.85 -12.16 -13.61
CA SER A 160 -16.00 -12.74 -12.27
C SER A 160 -17.45 -13.07 -11.95
N PHE A 161 -18.39 -12.15 -12.21
CA PHE A 161 -19.80 -12.33 -11.88
C PHE A 161 -20.48 -13.36 -12.78
N THR A 162 -20.03 -13.57 -14.02
CA THR A 162 -20.49 -14.70 -14.83
C THR A 162 -20.12 -16.05 -14.22
N ASN A 163 -18.99 -16.17 -13.51
CA ASN A 163 -18.62 -17.42 -12.82
C ASN A 163 -19.35 -17.61 -11.48
N GLN A 164 -19.93 -16.54 -10.91
CA GLN A 164 -20.65 -16.60 -9.63
C GLN A 164 -22.11 -17.04 -9.79
N VAL A 165 -22.70 -16.81 -10.97
CA VAL A 165 -24.07 -17.19 -11.34
C VAL A 165 -24.10 -18.62 -11.86
#